data_AF-A8Q3K2-F1
#
_entry.id   AF-A8Q3K2-F1
#
_cell.length_a   1.000
_cell.length_b   1.000
_cell.length_c   1.000
_cell.angle_alpha   90.00
_cell.angle_beta   90.00
_cell.angle_gamma   90.00
#
_symmetry.space_group_name_H-M   'P 1'
#
loop_
_entity.id
_entity.type
_entity.pdbx_description
1 polymer ?
#
loop_
_entity_poly.entity_id
_entity_poly.type
_entity_poly.pdbx_seq_one_letter_code
_entity_poly.pdbx_strand_id
1 'polypeptide(L)'
;MGHGSNDKLFITPSEYSGQHGQHGATSGARREMSVVVPFHMCAITHQPWTTPACLVQDGLICEKAHLVAFIEQHHQSPATGEKASIDDILILHISQNERQMSQDPVSMREFTDHSHLVAIRTSGHVYLYDTVFQLNVRTKNMRDLVTDVPFTKSDILTLQDPHDPGRRTMQNMYHVQHHLTPKYGM
;
A
#
# COMPACT_ATOMS: atom_id res chain seq x y z
N MET A 1 33.36 48.76 8.64
CA MET A 1 32.20 49.20 7.84
C MET A 1 31.94 48.14 6.77
N GLY A 2 30.90 47.32 6.92
CA GLY A 2 30.49 46.34 5.92
C GLY A 2 29.27 46.87 5.18
N HIS A 3 29.45 47.28 3.92
CA HIS A 3 28.35 47.72 3.05
C HIS A 3 27.48 46.49 2.70
N GLY A 4 26.31 46.39 3.31
CA GLY A 4 25.24 45.52 2.81
C GLY A 4 24.73 46.10 1.49
N SER A 5 25.18 45.56 0.36
CA SER A 5 24.72 45.95 -0.98
C SER A 5 23.44 45.20 -1.41
N ASN A 6 22.50 44.97 -0.48
CA ASN A 6 21.20 44.36 -0.80
C ASN A 6 20.06 45.19 -0.20
N ASP A 7 20.06 46.49 -0.51
CA ASP A 7 18.97 47.42 -0.19
C ASP A 7 18.04 47.54 -1.40
N LYS A 8 17.51 46.39 -1.86
CA LYS A 8 16.56 46.30 -2.97
C LYS A 8 15.21 45.87 -2.42
N LEU A 9 14.15 46.56 -2.82
CA LEU A 9 12.76 46.23 -2.41
C LEU A 9 12.23 44.92 -3.02
N PHE A 10 13.05 44.20 -3.79
CA PHE A 10 12.67 42.98 -4.48
C PHE A 10 13.76 41.92 -4.32
N ILE A 11 13.33 40.66 -4.25
CA ILE A 11 14.19 39.50 -4.09
C ILE A 11 14.81 39.16 -5.44
N THR A 12 16.14 39.06 -5.52
CA THR A 12 16.83 38.64 -6.73
C THR A 12 16.82 37.12 -6.90
N PRO A 13 16.93 36.59 -8.13
CA PRO A 13 17.01 35.16 -8.37
C PRO A 13 18.13 34.46 -7.58
N SER A 14 19.27 35.13 -7.38
CA SER A 14 20.41 34.60 -6.61
C SER A 14 20.14 34.53 -5.11
N GLU A 15 19.35 35.47 -4.57
CA GLU A 15 18.85 35.45 -3.19
C GLU A 15 17.74 34.41 -3.02
N TYR A 16 17.00 34.10 -4.09
CA TYR A 16 15.99 33.03 -4.12
C TYR A 16 16.61 31.63 -4.30
N SER A 17 17.68 31.49 -5.08
CA SER A 17 18.30 30.21 -5.45
C SER A 17 19.29 29.66 -4.41
N GLY A 18 19.42 30.32 -3.26
CA GLY A 18 20.01 29.71 -2.06
C GLY A 18 21.54 29.69 -1.98
N GLN A 19 22.26 30.57 -2.68
CA GLN A 19 23.74 30.64 -2.55
C GLN A 19 24.19 31.19 -1.17
N HIS A 20 23.33 31.93 -0.47
CA HIS A 20 23.61 32.52 0.85
C HIS A 20 22.51 32.27 1.92
N GLY A 21 21.59 31.33 1.70
CA GLY A 21 20.61 30.90 2.71
C GLY A 21 19.22 30.58 2.16
N GLN A 22 18.71 29.38 2.46
CA GLN A 22 17.34 28.96 2.11
C GLN A 22 16.34 29.51 3.15
N HIS A 23 16.06 30.81 3.10
CA HIS A 23 15.19 31.50 4.08
C HIS A 23 13.78 31.84 3.55
N GLY A 24 13.35 31.25 2.43
CA GLY A 24 11.95 31.33 2.01
C GLY A 24 11.07 30.44 2.89
N ALA A 25 9.84 30.87 3.19
CA ALA A 25 8.83 30.10 3.95
C ALA A 25 8.50 28.70 3.35
N THR A 26 9.07 28.38 2.19
CA THR A 26 8.96 27.12 1.45
C THR A 26 10.09 26.12 1.77
N SER A 27 11.13 26.49 2.52
CA SER A 27 12.20 25.55 2.90
C SER A 27 11.71 24.44 3.83
N GLY A 28 10.61 24.67 4.57
CA GLY A 28 9.88 23.63 5.30
C GLY A 28 8.88 22.81 4.46
N ALA A 29 8.56 23.26 3.23
CA ALA A 29 7.60 22.62 2.34
C ALA A 29 8.24 21.55 1.43
N ARG A 30 9.56 21.32 1.55
CA ARG A 30 10.22 20.15 0.98
C ARG A 30 10.02 18.90 1.85
N ARG A 31 8.88 18.80 2.55
CA ARG A 31 8.38 17.50 3.00
C ARG A 31 8.09 16.72 1.73
N GLU A 32 8.90 15.70 1.47
CA GLU A 32 8.58 14.71 0.46
C GLU A 32 7.12 14.30 0.67
N MET A 33 6.26 14.55 -0.34
CA MET A 33 4.90 14.07 -0.27
C MET A 33 4.96 12.55 -0.19
N SER A 34 4.47 11.99 0.92
CA SER A 34 4.32 10.54 1.07
C SER A 34 3.43 10.03 -0.05
N VAL A 35 3.98 9.22 -0.94
CA VAL A 35 3.23 8.64 -2.05
C VAL A 35 2.67 7.32 -1.56
N VAL A 36 1.35 7.26 -1.39
CA VAL A 36 0.65 6.02 -1.02
C VAL A 36 0.34 5.27 -2.30
N VAL A 37 0.78 4.01 -2.39
CA VAL A 37 0.42 3.14 -3.53
C VAL A 37 -1.09 2.89 -3.49
N PRO A 38 -1.86 3.17 -4.56
CA PRO A 38 -3.29 2.84 -4.62
C PRO A 38 -3.56 1.33 -4.61
N PHE A 39 -4.76 0.88 -4.19
CA PHE A 39 -4.99 -0.56 -3.95
C PHE A 39 -5.08 -1.38 -5.23
N HIS A 40 -5.44 -0.72 -6.33
CA HIS A 40 -5.55 -1.29 -7.66
C HIS A 40 -4.19 -1.42 -8.36
N MET A 41 -3.08 -1.04 -7.70
CA MET A 41 -1.73 -1.11 -8.24
C MET A 41 -0.86 -2.07 -7.41
N CYS A 42 0.09 -2.71 -8.08
CA CYS A 42 1.12 -3.53 -7.44
C CYS A 42 2.12 -2.63 -6.71
N ALA A 43 2.41 -2.93 -5.44
CA ALA A 43 3.37 -2.16 -4.64
C ALA A 43 4.84 -2.28 -5.10
N ILE A 44 5.20 -3.27 -5.90
CA ILE A 44 6.57 -3.46 -6.41
C ILE A 44 6.76 -2.75 -7.76
N THR A 45 5.79 -2.88 -8.68
CA THR A 45 5.93 -2.36 -10.05
C THR A 45 5.19 -1.06 -10.29
N HIS A 46 4.29 -0.67 -9.39
CA HIS A 46 3.40 0.48 -9.51
C HIS A 46 2.52 0.45 -10.77
N GLN A 47 2.25 -0.75 -11.27
CA GLN A 47 1.34 -1.02 -12.39
C GLN A 47 0.06 -1.68 -11.89
N PRO A 48 -1.07 -1.53 -12.60
CA PRO A 48 -2.27 -2.28 -12.29
C PRO A 48 -1.99 -3.78 -12.23
N TRP A 49 -2.44 -4.45 -11.17
CA TRP A 49 -2.33 -5.90 -11.06
C TRP A 49 -3.41 -6.60 -11.90
N THR A 50 -3.11 -7.82 -12.33
CA THR A 50 -4.06 -8.77 -12.93
C THR A 50 -4.39 -9.87 -11.93
N THR A 51 -3.38 -10.41 -11.23
CA THR A 51 -3.56 -11.41 -10.17
C THR A 51 -3.03 -10.84 -8.86
N PRO A 52 -3.90 -10.18 -8.05
CA PRO A 52 -3.46 -9.59 -6.80
C PRO A 52 -3.11 -10.68 -5.80
N ALA A 53 -2.00 -10.50 -5.11
CA ALA A 53 -1.53 -11.36 -4.03
C ALA A 53 -0.85 -10.52 -2.96
N CYS A 54 -0.75 -11.04 -1.74
CA CYS A 54 0.00 -10.42 -0.66
C CYS A 54 0.66 -11.48 0.22
N LEU A 55 1.60 -11.08 1.06
CA LEU A 55 2.08 -11.97 2.11
C LEU A 55 1.11 -11.93 3.30
N VAL A 56 0.91 -13.08 3.94
CA VAL A 56 0.00 -13.23 5.09
C VAL A 56 0.39 -12.42 6.32
N GLN A 57 1.64 -11.94 6.37
CA GLN A 57 2.22 -11.19 7.49
C GLN A 57 2.05 -9.66 7.35
N ASP A 58 2.10 -9.13 6.12
CA ASP A 58 2.14 -7.69 5.88
C ASP A 58 0.86 -7.12 5.23
N GLY A 59 0.15 -7.92 4.43
CA GLY A 59 -1.02 -7.45 3.68
C GLY A 59 -0.70 -6.50 2.53
N LEU A 60 0.56 -6.42 2.07
CA LEU A 60 0.94 -5.54 0.97
C LEU A 60 0.51 -6.13 -0.38
N ILE A 61 -0.40 -5.45 -1.08
CA ILE A 61 -0.94 -5.92 -2.37
C ILE A 61 0.13 -5.78 -3.47
N CYS A 62 0.45 -6.91 -4.09
CA CYS A 62 1.39 -7.04 -5.18
C CYS A 62 0.78 -7.87 -6.31
N GLU A 63 1.38 -7.79 -7.50
CA GLU A 63 1.12 -8.77 -8.56
C GLU A 63 1.80 -10.09 -8.18
N LYS A 64 1.07 -11.21 -8.30
CA LYS A 64 1.55 -12.54 -7.90
C LYS A 64 2.89 -12.90 -8.52
N ALA A 65 3.04 -12.72 -9.83
CA ALA A 65 4.27 -13.08 -10.54
C ALA A 65 5.49 -12.31 -10.01
N HIS A 66 5.32 -11.02 -9.73
CA HIS A 66 6.38 -10.16 -9.23
C HIS A 66 6.71 -10.44 -7.76
N LEU A 67 5.70 -10.77 -6.95
CA LEU A 67 5.88 -11.15 -5.56
C LEU A 67 6.64 -12.47 -5.43
N VAL A 68 6.29 -13.47 -6.23
CA VAL A 68 7.01 -14.76 -6.27
C VAL A 68 8.47 -14.54 -6.65
N ALA A 69 8.73 -13.80 -7.74
CA ALA A 69 10.09 -13.51 -8.18
C ALA A 69 10.92 -12.76 -7.11
N PHE A 70 10.29 -11.82 -6.38
CA PHE A 70 10.95 -11.10 -5.29
C PHE A 70 11.34 -12.03 -4.14
N ILE A 71 10.42 -12.92 -3.73
CA ILE A 71 10.64 -13.86 -2.63
C ILE A 71 11.69 -14.91 -3.00
N GLU A 72 11.68 -15.43 -4.23
CA GLU A 72 12.71 -16.36 -4.71
C GLU A 72 14.12 -15.73 -4.71
N GLN A 73 14.22 -14.43 -4.98
CA GLN A 73 15.50 -13.73 -5.03
C GLN A 73 16.01 -13.29 -3.65
N HIS A 74 15.12 -12.78 -2.80
CA HIS A 74 15.49 -12.11 -1.55
C HIS A 74 15.09 -12.87 -0.29
N HIS A 75 14.15 -13.82 -0.38
CA HIS A 75 13.60 -14.59 0.74
C HIS A 75 13.06 -13.69 1.88
N GLN A 76 12.56 -12.51 1.52
CA GLN A 76 12.15 -11.44 2.42
C GLN A 76 10.89 -10.74 1.90
N SER A 77 10.14 -10.11 2.80
CA SER A 77 9.00 -9.26 2.45
C SER A 77 9.45 -7.97 1.78
N PRO A 78 8.83 -7.57 0.65
CA PRO A 78 9.08 -6.27 0.02
C PRO A 78 8.60 -5.08 0.88
N ALA A 79 7.70 -5.31 1.85
CA ALA A 79 7.16 -4.30 2.75
C ALA A 79 8.06 -4.10 3.97
N THR A 80 8.36 -5.18 4.70
CA THR A 80 8.99 -5.12 6.04
C THR A 80 10.44 -5.61 6.06
N GLY A 81 10.89 -6.37 5.06
CA GLY A 81 12.19 -7.05 5.07
C GLY A 81 12.26 -8.29 5.96
N GLU A 82 11.15 -8.67 6.59
CA GLU A 82 11.06 -9.92 7.36
C GLU A 82 11.16 -11.14 6.45
N LYS A 83 11.66 -12.26 6.96
CA LYS A 83 11.78 -13.50 6.18
C LYS A 83 10.40 -13.93 5.66
N ALA A 84 10.33 -14.30 4.39
CA ALA A 84 9.10 -14.72 3.74
C ALA A 84 9.35 -15.93 2.84
N SER A 85 8.40 -16.86 2.80
CA SER A 85 8.38 -18.01 1.90
C SER A 85 7.32 -17.83 0.80
N ILE A 86 7.42 -18.65 -0.24
CA ILE A 86 6.40 -18.74 -1.30
C ILE A 86 5.07 -19.26 -0.71
N ASP A 87 5.13 -20.10 0.31
CA ASP A 87 3.95 -20.63 1.00
C ASP A 87 3.17 -19.56 1.78
N ASP A 88 3.81 -18.43 2.08
CA ASP A 88 3.20 -17.30 2.79
C ASP A 88 2.42 -16.39 1.84
N ILE A 89 2.41 -16.69 0.53
CA ILE A 89 1.70 -15.90 -0.48
C ILE A 89 0.22 -16.28 -0.49
N LEU A 90 -0.61 -15.30 -0.16
CA LEU A 90 -2.06 -15.36 -0.27
C LEU A 90 -2.51 -14.73 -1.59
N ILE A 91 -3.25 -15.49 -2.39
CA ILE A 91 -3.92 -14.96 -3.59
C ILE A 91 -5.19 -14.24 -3.15
N LEU A 92 -5.41 -13.05 -3.67
CA LEU A 92 -6.56 -12.20 -3.32
C LEU A 92 -7.67 -12.34 -4.37
N HIS A 93 -8.90 -12.52 -3.90
CA HIS A 93 -10.10 -12.58 -4.72
C HIS A 93 -10.93 -11.32 -4.51
N ILE A 94 -10.77 -10.37 -5.43
CA ILE A 94 -11.47 -9.08 -5.43
C ILE A 94 -12.67 -9.17 -6.38
N SER A 95 -13.86 -8.90 -5.85
CA SER A 95 -15.10 -8.88 -6.64
C SER A 95 -15.17 -7.62 -7.50
N GLN A 96 -15.73 -7.73 -8.70
CA GLN A 96 -15.90 -6.63 -9.64
C GLN A 96 -17.37 -6.52 -10.05
N ASN A 97 -17.83 -5.30 -10.31
CA ASN A 97 -19.15 -5.04 -10.86
C ASN A 97 -19.17 -5.15 -12.40
N GLU A 98 -20.35 -4.94 -12.99
CA GLU A 98 -20.54 -4.95 -14.46
C GLU A 98 -19.68 -3.90 -15.19
N ARG A 99 -19.22 -2.86 -14.49
CA ARG A 99 -18.34 -1.80 -15.00
C ARG A 99 -16.85 -2.10 -14.77
N GLN A 100 -16.52 -3.32 -14.34
CA GLN A 100 -15.15 -3.75 -13.97
C GLN A 100 -14.53 -2.94 -12.82
N MET A 101 -15.35 -2.28 -12.01
CA MET A 101 -14.89 -1.58 -10.81
C MET A 101 -14.90 -2.55 -9.63
N SER A 102 -13.85 -2.51 -8.81
CA SER A 102 -13.71 -3.39 -7.65
C SER A 102 -14.74 -3.00 -6.57
N GLN A 103 -15.42 -3.98 -6.01
CA GLN A 103 -16.46 -3.77 -5.00
C GLN A 103 -16.49 -4.86 -3.94
N ASP A 104 -17.15 -4.57 -2.83
CA ASP A 104 -17.47 -5.55 -1.80
C ASP A 104 -18.50 -6.56 -2.34
N PRO A 105 -18.25 -7.88 -2.28
CA PRO A 105 -19.16 -8.88 -2.83
C PRO A 105 -20.49 -9.01 -2.08
N VAL A 106 -20.61 -8.46 -0.87
CA VAL A 106 -21.80 -8.59 -0.01
C VAL A 106 -22.57 -7.28 0.04
N SER A 107 -21.88 -6.17 0.33
CA SER A 107 -22.52 -4.85 0.39
C SER A 107 -22.65 -4.15 -0.96
N MET A 108 -22.01 -4.67 -2.01
CA MET A 108 -21.98 -4.09 -3.37
C MET A 108 -21.47 -2.64 -3.40
N ARG A 109 -20.73 -2.22 -2.36
CA ARG A 109 -20.10 -0.91 -2.29
C ARG A 109 -18.76 -0.95 -3.02
N GLU A 110 -18.55 0.01 -3.91
CA GLU A 110 -17.28 0.16 -4.64
C GLU A 110 -16.13 0.47 -3.67
N PHE A 111 -14.95 -0.09 -3.96
CA PHE A 111 -13.73 0.20 -3.23
C PHE A 111 -13.14 1.53 -3.67
N THR A 112 -12.59 2.27 -2.70
CA THR A 112 -11.93 3.55 -2.90
C THR A 112 -10.55 3.55 -2.25
N ASP A 113 -9.71 4.53 -2.59
CA ASP A 113 -8.37 4.69 -1.98
C ASP A 113 -8.42 5.00 -0.47
N HIS A 114 -9.60 5.30 0.07
CA HIS A 114 -9.82 5.52 1.51
C HIS A 114 -10.69 4.44 2.16
N SER A 115 -10.99 3.36 1.45
CA SER A 115 -11.74 2.23 2.00
C SER A 115 -10.89 1.43 2.98
N HIS A 116 -11.47 0.98 4.09
CA HIS A 116 -10.81 0.00 4.95
C HIS A 116 -11.05 -1.39 4.36
N LEU A 117 -10.02 -1.98 3.77
CA LEU A 117 -10.07 -3.26 3.07
C LEU A 117 -9.42 -4.36 3.89
N VAL A 118 -10.08 -5.51 3.97
CA VAL A 118 -9.56 -6.72 4.62
C VAL A 118 -9.72 -7.92 3.71
N ALA A 119 -8.80 -8.87 3.82
CA ALA A 119 -8.90 -10.19 3.23
C ALA A 119 -9.11 -11.25 4.32
N ILE A 120 -9.83 -12.32 3.99
CA ILE A 120 -9.92 -13.51 4.84
C ILE A 120 -8.83 -14.48 4.41
N ARG A 121 -7.85 -14.78 5.29
CA ARG A 121 -6.67 -15.60 4.94
C ARG A 121 -7.02 -16.99 4.43
N THR A 122 -8.09 -17.61 4.94
CA THR A 122 -8.46 -18.98 4.56
C THR A 122 -9.06 -19.08 3.16
N SER A 123 -9.68 -18.02 2.66
CA SER A 123 -10.38 -17.99 1.38
C SER A 123 -9.76 -17.05 0.34
N GLY A 124 -8.96 -16.07 0.77
CA GLY A 124 -8.41 -15.00 -0.07
C GLY A 124 -9.41 -13.91 -0.46
N HIS A 125 -10.69 -14.01 -0.07
CA HIS A 125 -11.69 -13.02 -0.45
C HIS A 125 -11.50 -11.67 0.25
N VAL A 126 -11.65 -10.59 -0.52
CA VAL A 126 -11.49 -9.21 -0.07
C VAL A 126 -12.85 -8.55 0.16
N TYR A 127 -12.98 -7.88 1.30
CA TYR A 127 -14.19 -7.21 1.77
C TYR A 127 -13.87 -5.84 2.34
N LEU A 128 -14.90 -5.01 2.52
CA LEU A 128 -14.82 -3.88 3.43
C LEU A 128 -14.76 -4.41 4.87
N TYR A 129 -13.91 -3.80 5.70
CA TYR A 129 -13.81 -4.12 7.12
C TYR A 129 -15.17 -4.03 7.83
N ASP A 130 -15.95 -3.00 7.49
CA ASP A 130 -17.28 -2.78 8.05
C ASP A 130 -18.23 -3.96 7.78
N THR A 131 -18.18 -4.54 6.58
CA THR A 131 -18.97 -5.74 6.21
C THR A 131 -18.61 -6.93 7.10
N VAL A 132 -17.31 -7.26 7.20
CA VAL A 132 -16.82 -8.39 8.03
C VAL A 132 -17.09 -8.12 9.52
N PHE A 133 -16.91 -6.88 9.97
CA PHE A 133 -17.17 -6.51 11.35
C PHE A 133 -18.64 -6.70 11.73
N GLN A 134 -19.57 -6.20 10.91
CA GLN A 134 -21.00 -6.28 11.18
C GLN A 134 -21.55 -7.70 11.06
N LEU A 135 -21.14 -8.45 10.02
CA LEU A 135 -21.77 -9.73 9.68
C LEU A 135 -21.05 -10.95 10.25
N ASN A 136 -19.76 -10.85 10.60
CA ASN A 136 -18.99 -11.94 11.20
C ASN A 136 -18.62 -11.65 12.66
N VAL A 137 -17.90 -10.55 12.90
CA VAL A 137 -17.31 -10.27 14.23
C VAL A 137 -18.39 -9.98 15.28
N ARG A 138 -19.36 -9.12 14.94
CA ARG A 138 -20.43 -8.70 15.84
C ARG A 138 -21.45 -9.81 16.11
N THR A 139 -21.77 -10.60 15.09
CA THR A 139 -22.71 -11.74 15.16
C THR A 139 -22.07 -13.01 15.71
N LYS A 140 -20.73 -13.04 15.83
CA LYS A 140 -19.92 -14.23 16.17
C LYS A 140 -20.04 -15.37 15.14
N ASN A 141 -20.41 -15.04 13.90
CA ASN A 141 -20.45 -15.99 12.80
C ASN A 141 -19.14 -15.95 11.99
N MET A 142 -18.14 -16.72 12.38
CA MET A 142 -16.80 -16.67 11.78
C MET A 142 -16.66 -17.62 10.57
N ARG A 143 -17.48 -17.39 9.54
CA ARG A 143 -17.47 -18.13 8.27
C ARG A 143 -17.45 -17.13 7.11
N ASP A 144 -16.61 -17.38 6.12
CA ASP A 144 -16.44 -16.47 4.97
C ASP A 144 -17.79 -16.23 4.28
N LEU A 145 -18.10 -14.97 3.98
CA LEU A 145 -19.44 -14.57 3.53
C LEU A 145 -19.78 -15.02 2.10
N VAL A 146 -18.77 -15.44 1.32
CA VAL A 146 -18.95 -15.92 -0.06
C VAL A 146 -18.81 -17.44 -0.15
N THR A 147 -17.81 -18.00 0.53
CA THR A 147 -17.42 -19.42 0.41
C THR A 147 -17.88 -20.29 1.56
N ASP A 148 -18.38 -19.70 2.65
CA ASP A 148 -18.79 -20.38 3.88
C ASP A 148 -17.66 -21.16 4.59
N VAL A 149 -16.39 -20.90 4.23
CA VAL A 149 -15.22 -21.51 4.87
C VAL A 149 -15.04 -20.92 6.29
N PRO A 150 -14.89 -21.75 7.33
CA PRO A 150 -14.66 -21.25 8.69
C PRO A 150 -13.31 -20.54 8.80
N PHE A 151 -13.27 -19.46 9.57
CA PHE A 151 -12.05 -18.70 9.84
C PHE A 151 -12.03 -18.19 11.29
N THR A 152 -10.90 -17.61 11.72
CA THR A 152 -10.73 -17.04 13.05
C THR A 152 -10.46 -15.54 12.97
N LYS A 153 -10.54 -14.81 14.10
CA LYS A 153 -10.26 -13.37 14.09
C LYS A 153 -8.84 -13.04 13.61
N SER A 154 -7.88 -13.92 13.87
CA SER A 154 -6.48 -13.80 13.40
C SER A 154 -6.32 -14.03 11.90
N ASP A 155 -7.34 -14.52 11.21
CA ASP A 155 -7.35 -14.71 9.75
C ASP A 155 -7.87 -13.47 9.01
N ILE A 156 -8.37 -12.46 9.72
CA ILE A 156 -8.74 -11.17 9.13
C ILE A 156 -7.46 -10.38 8.90
N LEU A 157 -7.04 -10.28 7.64
CA LEU A 157 -5.83 -9.59 7.21
C LEU A 157 -6.18 -8.21 6.66
N THR A 158 -5.68 -7.15 7.29
CA THR A 158 -5.86 -5.78 6.77
C THR A 158 -4.96 -5.52 5.57
N LEU A 159 -5.57 -5.13 4.45
CA LEU A 159 -4.88 -4.74 3.21
C LEU A 159 -4.78 -3.21 3.05
N GLN A 160 -5.77 -2.50 3.58
CA GLN A 160 -5.82 -1.04 3.55
C GLN A 160 -6.53 -0.55 4.81
N ASP A 161 -5.91 0.35 5.56
CA ASP A 161 -6.57 1.11 6.61
C ASP A 161 -6.34 2.61 6.35
N PRO A 162 -7.40 3.40 6.11
CA PRO A 162 -7.26 4.86 5.94
C PRO A 162 -6.69 5.55 7.19
N HIS A 163 -6.76 4.94 8.37
CA HIS A 163 -6.21 5.49 9.61
C HIS A 163 -4.73 5.12 9.82
N ASP A 164 -4.21 4.15 9.06
CA ASP A 164 -2.79 3.75 9.08
C ASP A 164 -2.24 3.63 7.65
N PRO A 165 -2.01 4.76 6.95
CA PRO A 165 -1.48 4.75 5.59
C PRO A 165 0.01 4.36 5.55
N GLY A 166 0.70 4.34 6.69
CA GLY A 166 2.16 4.21 6.78
C GLY A 166 2.70 2.93 6.15
N ARG A 167 1.92 1.84 6.16
CA ARG A 167 2.27 0.54 5.58
C ARG A 167 2.33 0.54 4.05
N ARG A 168 1.66 1.51 3.41
CA ARG A 168 1.52 1.61 1.95
C ARG A 168 2.17 2.84 1.36
N THR A 169 2.81 3.66 2.20
CA THR A 169 3.69 4.72 1.77
C THR A 169 4.91 4.11 1.07
N MET A 170 5.11 4.41 -0.21
CA MET A 170 6.20 3.88 -1.03
C MET A 170 7.56 4.03 -0.35
N GLN A 171 7.84 5.20 0.25
CA GLN A 171 9.11 5.49 0.91
C GLN A 171 9.39 4.61 2.14
N ASN A 172 8.35 4.01 2.73
CA ASN A 172 8.47 3.15 3.90
C ASN A 172 8.69 1.69 3.55
N MET A 173 8.53 1.31 2.27
CA MET A 173 8.66 -0.08 1.85
C MET A 173 10.13 -0.50 1.81
N TYR A 174 10.43 -1.65 2.41
CA TYR A 174 11.78 -2.18 2.50
C TYR A 174 12.49 -2.26 1.14
N HIS A 175 11.81 -2.78 0.11
CA HIS A 175 12.42 -2.90 -1.22
C HIS A 175 12.77 -1.55 -1.85
N VAL A 176 12.01 -0.49 -1.56
CA VAL A 176 12.29 0.88 -2.05
C VAL A 176 13.51 1.45 -1.35
N GLN A 177 13.58 1.31 -0.02
CA GLN A 177 14.68 1.82 0.80
C GLN A 177 16.03 1.15 0.46
N HIS A 178 15.98 -0.14 0.10
CA HIS A 178 17.16 -0.94 -0.22
C HIS A 178 17.42 -1.09 -1.72
N HIS A 179 16.65 -0.39 -2.57
CA HIS A 179 16.74 -0.47 -4.04
C HIS A 179 16.69 -1.91 -4.59
N LEU A 180 15.87 -2.75 -3.96
CA LEU A 180 15.65 -4.14 -4.36
C LEU A 180 14.54 -4.18 -5.41
N THR A 181 14.85 -4.77 -6.56
CA THR A 181 13.88 -4.97 -7.65
C THR A 181 13.94 -6.41 -8.09
N PRO A 182 12.78 -7.05 -8.39
CA PRO A 182 12.79 -8.38 -8.96
C PRO A 182 13.48 -8.32 -10.32
N LYS A 183 14.51 -9.14 -10.52
CA LYS A 183 15.10 -9.33 -11.84
C LYS A 183 14.17 -10.23 -12.65
N TYR A 184 13.57 -9.69 -13.70
CA TYR A 184 12.90 -10.51 -14.70
C TYR A 184 13.97 -11.09 -15.63
N GLY A 185 13.95 -12.41 -15.82
CA GLY A 185 14.86 -13.07 -16.75
C GLY A 185 14.73 -12.45 -18.14
N MET A 186 15.87 -12.01 -18.70
CA MET A 186 16.01 -11.75 -20.14
C MET A 186 15.90 -13.05 -20.92
#